data_AF-A0A1T4QV48-F1
#
_entry.id   AF-A0A1T4QV48-F1
#
_cell.length_a   1.000
_cell.length_b   1.000
_cell.length_c   1.000
_cell.angle_alpha   90.00
_cell.angle_beta   90.00
_cell.angle_gamma   90.00
#
_symmetry.space_group_name_H-M   'P 1'
#
loop_
_entity.id
_entity.type
_entity.pdbx_description
1 polymer ?
#
loop_
_entity_poly.entity_id
_entity_poly.type
_entity_poly.pdbx_seq_one_letter_code
_entity_poly.pdbx_strand_id
1 'polypeptide(L)' 'MVKANQDIKEALKKSRVKQWELADKVGLNSFYFSAKLRHELSNEEKYKLFMLIGEIVDERKEVKS' A
#
# COMPACT_ATOMS: atom_id res chain seq x y z
N MET A 1 -0.17 -17.29 12.70
CA MET A 1 0.25 -15.87 12.77
C MET A 1 -0.87 -15.00 12.25
N VAL A 2 -1.50 -14.20 13.11
CA VAL A 2 -2.51 -13.22 12.72
C VAL A 2 -1.82 -12.16 11.85
N LYS A 3 -2.12 -12.13 10.55
CA LYS A 3 -1.55 -11.12 9.65
C LYS A 3 -2.27 -9.81 9.94
N ALA A 4 -1.65 -8.92 10.70
CA ALA A 4 -2.11 -7.54 10.81
C ALA A 4 -2.18 -6.89 9.40
N ASN A 5 -3.11 -5.96 9.24
CA ASN A 5 -3.27 -5.13 8.03
C ASN A 5 -3.56 -5.93 6.74
N GLN A 6 -4.41 -6.96 6.84
CA GLN A 6 -4.87 -7.73 5.68
C GLN A 6 -5.65 -6.85 4.69
N ASP A 7 -6.40 -5.89 5.19
CA ASP A 7 -7.15 -4.88 4.43
C ASP A 7 -6.27 -4.16 3.38
N ILE A 8 -5.09 -3.68 3.79
CA ILE A 8 -4.12 -3.05 2.86
C ILE A 8 -3.63 -4.05 1.80
N LYS A 9 -3.35 -5.30 2.20
CA LYS A 9 -2.90 -6.35 1.26
C LYS A 9 -3.98 -6.71 0.25
N GLU A 10 -5.24 -6.75 0.68
CA GLU A 10 -6.36 -6.99 -0.21
C GLU A 10 -6.58 -5.84 -1.19
N ALA A 11 -6.50 -4.58 -0.72
CA ALA A 11 -6.59 -3.42 -1.61
C ALA A 11 -5.46 -3.42 -2.65
N LEU A 12 -4.23 -3.69 -2.25
CA LEU A 12 -3.10 -3.84 -3.17
C LEU A 12 -3.35 -4.92 -4.22
N LYS A 13 -3.87 -6.09 -3.82
CA LYS A 13 -4.24 -7.17 -4.75
C LYS A 13 -5.35 -6.76 -5.71
N LYS A 14 -6.44 -6.15 -5.21
CA LYS A 14 -7.57 -5.68 -6.02
C LYS A 14 -7.11 -4.65 -7.06
N SER A 15 -6.26 -3.73 -6.63
CA SER A 15 -5.70 -2.66 -7.45
C SER A 15 -4.54 -3.10 -8.37
N ARG A 16 -4.09 -4.37 -8.26
CA ARG A 16 -2.88 -4.88 -8.93
C ARG A 16 -1.62 -4.03 -8.66
N VAL A 17 -1.57 -3.36 -7.52
CA VAL A 17 -0.43 -2.57 -7.05
C VAL A 17 0.44 -3.47 -6.18
N LYS A 18 1.75 -3.49 -6.45
CA LYS A 18 2.69 -4.27 -5.65
C LYS A 18 3.06 -3.49 -4.39
N GLN A 19 3.35 -4.20 -3.29
CA GLN A 19 3.74 -3.57 -2.02
C GLN A 19 4.96 -2.66 -2.15
N TRP A 20 5.91 -3.00 -3.02
CA TRP A 20 7.10 -2.17 -3.22
C TRP A 20 6.76 -0.86 -3.94
N GLU A 21 5.75 -0.82 -4.81
CA GLU A 21 5.32 0.42 -5.49
C GLU A 21 4.73 1.41 -4.49
N LEU A 22 3.90 0.89 -3.58
CA LEU A 22 3.39 1.69 -2.47
C LEU A 22 4.51 2.13 -1.54
N ALA A 23 5.46 1.25 -1.23
CA ALA A 23 6.61 1.60 -0.39
C ALA A 23 7.44 2.72 -1.04
N ASP A 24 7.69 2.64 -2.33
CA ASP A 24 8.40 3.65 -3.13
C ASP A 24 7.68 5.00 -3.11
N LYS A 25 6.36 5.01 -3.30
CA LYS A 25 5.53 6.22 -3.21
C LYS A 25 5.53 6.86 -1.81
N VAL A 26 5.58 6.05 -0.75
CA VAL A 26 5.70 6.52 0.63
C VAL A 26 7.13 6.97 0.96
N GLY A 27 8.11 6.69 0.10
CA GLY A 27 9.54 6.93 0.36
C GLY A 27 10.13 5.98 1.40
N LEU A 28 9.53 4.80 1.58
CA LEU A 28 9.98 3.77 2.51
C LEU A 28 10.59 2.59 1.78
N ASN A 29 11.59 1.97 2.41
CA ASN A 29 12.13 0.72 1.92
C ASN A 29 11.08 -0.42 2.07
N SER A 30 10.94 -1.27 1.06
CA SER A 30 10.04 -2.43 1.04
C SER A 30 10.20 -3.35 2.27
N PHE A 31 11.41 -3.49 2.80
CA PHE A 31 11.67 -4.25 4.02
C PHE A 31 11.03 -3.59 5.26
N TYR A 32 11.20 -2.27 5.37
CA TYR A 32 10.61 -1.46 6.43
C TYR A 32 9.09 -1.46 6.34
N PHE A 33 8.55 -1.40 5.11
CA PHE A 33 7.12 -1.47 4.86
C PHE A 33 6.52 -2.81 5.28
N SER A 34 7.19 -3.91 4.95
CA SER A 34 6.80 -5.25 5.37
C SER A 34 6.83 -5.42 6.89
N ALA A 35 7.81 -4.80 7.56
CA ALA A 35 7.86 -4.74 9.02
C ALA A 35 6.71 -3.91 9.59
N LYS A 36 6.45 -2.73 9.03
CA LYS A 36 5.38 -1.82 9.46
C LYS A 36 4.00 -2.48 9.37
N LEU A 37 3.75 -3.25 8.32
CA LEU A 37 2.50 -4.00 8.16
C LEU A 37 2.33 -5.16 9.16
N ARG A 38 3.35 -5.55 9.92
CA ARG A 38 3.23 -6.54 11.00
C ARG A 38 2.78 -5.93 12.33
N HIS A 39 2.82 -4.61 12.47
CA HIS A 39 2.37 -3.88 13.66
C HIS A 39 0.97 -3.27 13.43
N GLU A 40 0.24 -2.96 14.50
CA GLU A 40 -0.99 -2.18 14.39
C GLU A 40 -0.65 -0.79 13.88
N LEU A 41 -1.11 -0.49 12.66
CA LEU A 41 -1.08 0.85 12.09
C LEU A 41 -2.27 1.63 12.60
N SER A 42 -2.06 2.90 12.94
CA SER A 42 -3.17 3.79 13.24
C SER A 42 -4.08 3.94 12.02
N ASN A 43 -5.37 4.20 12.24
CA ASN A 43 -6.35 4.37 11.17
C ASN A 43 -5.95 5.47 10.17
N GLU A 44 -5.29 6.54 10.65
CA GLU A 44 -4.78 7.60 9.80
C GLU A 44 -3.68 7.13 8.84
N GLU A 45 -2.75 6.30 9.33
CA GLU A 45 -1.67 5.75 8.50
C GLU A 45 -2.24 4.81 7.45
N LYS A 46 -3.23 3.98 7.82
CA LYS A 46 -3.95 3.13 6.87
C LYS A 46 -4.61 3.97 5.79
N TYR A 47 -5.31 5.04 6.17
CA TYR A 47 -6.00 5.92 5.23
C TYR A 47 -5.03 6.56 4.22
N LYS A 48 -3.87 7.06 4.68
CA LYS A 48 -2.81 7.55 3.80
C LYS A 48 -2.34 6.48 2.80
N LEU A 49 -2.15 5.24 3.26
CA LEU A 49 -1.76 4.14 2.38
C LEU A 49 -2.84 3.84 1.34
N PHE A 50 -4.12 3.83 1.71
CA PHE A 50 -5.21 3.62 0.75
C PHE A 50 -5.30 4.75 -0.29
N MET A 51 -5.12 6.01 0.11
CA MET A 51 -5.07 7.14 -0.82
C MET A 51 -3.93 6.97 -1.83
N LEU A 52 -2.73 6.65 -1.36
CA LEU A 52 -1.57 6.43 -2.24
C LEU A 52 -1.76 5.24 -3.19
N ILE A 53 -2.43 4.17 -2.75
CA ILE A 53 -2.81 3.07 -3.65
C ILE A 53 -3.73 3.58 -4.76
N GLY A 54 -4.70 4.43 -4.43
CA GLY A 54 -5.59 5.07 -5.40
C GLY A 54 -4.83 5.91 -6.41
N GLU A 55 -3.92 6.76 -5.96
CA GLU A 55 -3.05 7.58 -6.82
C GLU A 55 -2.22 6.71 -7.77
N ILE A 56 -1.59 5.64 -7.29
CA ILE A 56 -0.79 4.72 -8.14
C ILE A 56 -1.67 4.06 -9.21
N VAL A 57 -2.91 3.71 -8.87
CA VAL A 57 -3.86 3.13 -9.84
C VAL A 57 -4.25 4.16 -10.90
N ASP A 58 -4.50 5.39 -10.49
CA ASP A 58 -4.90 6.47 -11.39
C ASP A 58 -3.76 6.85 -12.34
N GLU A 59 -2.54 7.03 -11.80
CA GLU A 59 -1.31 7.22 -12.58
C GLU A 59 -1.11 6.09 -13.61
N ARG A 60 -1.40 4.84 -13.23
CA ARG A 60 -1.32 3.70 -14.17
C ARG A 60 -2.42 3.68 -15.23
N LYS A 61 -3.59 4.27 -14.96
CA LYS A 61 -4.64 4.41 -15.97
C LYS A 61 -4.25 5.46 -16.99
N GLU A 62 -3.73 6.60 -16.52
CA GLU A 62 -3.29 7.71 -17.37
C GLU A 62 -2.17 7.29 -18.34
N VAL A 63 -1.18 6.53 -17.86
CA VAL A 63 -0.04 6.06 -18.70
C VAL A 63 -0.44 5.00 -19.74
N LYS A 64 -1.62 4.40 -19.62
CA LYS A 64 -2.12 3.37 -20.56
C LYS A 64 -3.13 3.91 -21.59
N SER A 65 -3.49 5.19 -21.53
CA SER A 65 -4.46 5.79 -22.46
C SER A 65 -3.82 6.49 -23.64
#